data_AF-A0A6S6TLI8-F1
#
_entry.id   AF-A0A6S6TLI8-F1
#
_cell.length_a   1.000
_cell.length_b   1.000
_cell.length_c   1.000
_cell.angle_alpha   90.00
_cell.angle_beta   90.00
_cell.angle_gamma   90.00
#
_symmetry.space_group_name_H-M   'P 1'
#
loop_
_entity.id
_entity.type
_entity.pdbx_description
1 polymer ?
#
loop_
_entity_poly.entity_id
_entity_poly.type
_entity_poly.pdbx_seq_one_letter_code
_entity_poly.pdbx_strand_id
1 'polypeptide(L)' 'MAVAEDIGCSNEVCVEAPKCKRTVIYVNDTTREIKRFGGNEERGCGKFIPKKEN' A
#
# COMPACT_ATOMS: atom_id res chain seq x y z
N MET A 1 12.52 -11.31 2.11
CA MET A 1 12.97 -9.96 1.69
C MET A 1 11.95 -8.92 2.15
N ALA A 2 12.39 -7.95 2.94
CA ALA A 2 11.57 -6.78 3.27
C ALA A 2 11.40 -5.94 1.99
N VAL A 3 10.17 -5.50 1.73
CA VAL A 3 9.88 -4.62 0.60
C VAL A 3 9.97 -3.20 1.13
N ALA A 4 10.70 -2.33 0.45
CA ALA A 4 10.91 -0.95 0.87
C ALA A 4 9.57 -0.19 1.02
N GLU A 5 9.54 0.76 1.95
CA GLU A 5 8.31 1.49 2.31
C GLU A 5 7.93 2.59 1.30
N ASP A 6 8.87 3.01 0.46
CA ASP A 6 8.75 3.99 -0.61
C ASP A 6 8.22 3.39 -1.93
N ILE A 7 7.84 2.10 -1.91
CA ILE A 7 7.19 1.42 -3.02
C ILE A 7 5.67 1.52 -2.86
N GLY A 8 5.02 2.18 -3.83
CA GLY A 8 3.59 2.40 -3.84
C GLY A 8 2.79 1.13 -4.17
N CYS A 9 1.53 1.11 -3.72
CA CYS A 9 0.60 0.03 -3.96
C CYS A 9 -0.60 0.50 -4.79
N SER A 10 -0.68 0.06 -6.05
CA SER A 10 -1.82 0.33 -6.94
C SER A 10 -2.99 -0.65 -6.78
N ASN A 11 -3.01 -1.42 -5.68
CA ASN A 11 -4.09 -2.38 -5.44
C ASN A 11 -5.34 -1.68 -4.87
N GLU A 12 -6.23 -1.25 -5.77
CA GLU A 12 -7.49 -0.58 -5.45
C GLU A 12 -8.51 -1.49 -4.74
N VAL A 13 -8.46 -2.80 -4.99
CA VAL A 13 -9.39 -3.79 -4.39
C VAL A 13 -8.99 -4.24 -3.00
N CYS A 14 -7.88 -3.73 -2.45
CA CYS A 14 -7.46 -4.08 -1.09
C CYS A 14 -8.32 -3.34 -0.06
N VAL A 15 -9.04 -4.06 0.80
CA VAL A 15 -9.91 -3.46 1.83
C VAL A 15 -9.16 -2.53 2.80
N GLU A 16 -7.87 -2.79 3.04
CA GLU A 16 -7.01 -1.98 3.89
C GLU A 16 -6.23 -0.89 3.14
N ALA A 17 -6.44 -0.73 1.82
CA ALA A 17 -5.86 0.36 1.02
C ALA A 17 -6.06 1.76 1.65
N PRO A 18 -7.25 2.16 2.14
CA PRO A 18 -7.45 3.46 2.75
C PRO A 18 -6.71 3.66 4.08
N LYS A 19 -6.12 2.61 4.68
CA LYS A 19 -5.30 2.68 5.90
C LYS A 19 -3.82 2.42 5.63
N CYS A 20 -3.44 2.19 4.36
CA CYS A 20 -2.10 1.81 3.97
C CYS A 20 -1.27 3.01 3.49
N LYS A 21 -0.07 3.18 4.06
CA LYS A 21 0.93 4.16 3.61
C LYS A 21 1.31 3.95 2.14
N ARG A 22 1.36 2.71 1.65
CA ARG A 22 1.72 2.40 0.26
C ARG A 22 0.70 2.93 -0.75
N THR A 23 -0.58 2.88 -0.39
CA THR A 23 -1.65 3.45 -1.22
C THR A 23 -1.56 4.97 -1.19
N VAL A 24 -1.23 5.57 -0.04
CA VAL A 24 -1.07 7.04 0.07
C VAL A 24 0.05 7.55 -0.81
N ILE A 25 1.24 6.94 -0.74
CA ILE A 25 2.35 7.38 -1.59
C ILE A 25 2.05 7.14 -3.08
N TYR A 26 1.26 6.12 -3.42
CA TYR A 26 0.80 5.87 -4.79
C TYR A 26 -0.17 6.94 -5.27
N VAL A 27 -1.19 7.26 -4.48
CA VAL A 27 -2.17 8.32 -4.79
C VAL A 27 -1.52 9.71 -4.85
N ASN A 28 -0.51 9.94 -4.00
CA ASN A 28 0.22 11.20 -3.96
C ASN A 28 1.36 11.28 -5.00
N ASP A 29 1.57 10.24 -5.81
CA ASP A 29 2.66 10.14 -6.79
C ASP A 29 4.07 10.37 -6.18
N THR A 30 4.25 10.02 -4.90
CA THR A 30 5.54 10.14 -4.18
C THR A 30 6.29 8.82 -4.06
N THR A 31 5.88 7.81 -4.83
CA THR A 31 6.52 6.49 -4.85
C THR A 31 7.76 6.51 -5.72
N ARG A 32 8.78 5.74 -5.34
CA ARG A 32 9.89 5.42 -6.23
C ARG A 32 9.50 4.42 -7.32
N GLU A 33 8.65 3.46 -6.96
CA GLU A 33 8.17 2.38 -7.83
C GLU A 33 6.73 2.01 -7.46
N ILE A 34 5.93 1.68 -8.46
CA ILE A 34 4.54 1.23 -8.28
C ILE A 34 4.49 -0.29 -8.44
N LYS A 35 3.96 -1.00 -7.44
CA LYS A 35 3.74 -2.44 -7.52
C LYS A 35 2.33 -2.79 -7.05
N ARG A 36 1.79 -3.88 -7.58
CA ARG A 36 0.54 -4.46 -7.08
C ARG A 36 0.88 -5.52 -6.03
N PHE A 37 0.59 -5.24 -4.76
CA PHE A 37 0.78 -6.20 -3.67
C PHE A 37 -0.46 -7.05 -3.45
N GLY A 38 -0.25 -8.30 -3.04
CA GLY A 38 -1.34 -9.24 -2.75
C GLY A 38 -2.21 -8.76 -1.59
N GLY A 39 -3.51 -8.65 -1.86
CA GLY A 39 -4.58 -8.23 -0.95
C GLY A 39 -5.88 -8.21 -1.76
N ASN A 40 -7.01 -8.47 -1.11
CA ASN A 40 -8.32 -8.49 -1.75
C ASN A 40 -9.35 -7.78 -0.85
N GLU A 41 -10.61 -7.85 -1.25
CA GLU A 41 -11.72 -7.15 -0.57
C GLU A 41 -12.08 -7.79 0.78
N GLU A 42 -11.63 -9.02 1.03
CA GLU A 42 -11.93 -9.78 2.24
C GLU A 42 -10.73 -9.89 3.20
N ARG A 43 -9.50 -9.86 2.66
CA ARG A 43 -8.25 -10.05 3.37
C ARG A 43 -7.30 -8.91 3.02
N GLY A 44 -6.83 -8.22 4.06
CA GLY A 44 -5.85 -7.15 3.95
C GLY A 44 -4.55 -7.57 3.24
N CYS A 45 -3.73 -6.59 2.91
CA CYS A 45 -2.49 -6.81 2.16
C CYS A 45 -1.37 -7.41 3.04
N GLY A 46 -0.70 -8.48 2.57
CA GLY A 46 0.43 -9.09 3.30
C GLY A 46 1.69 -8.21 3.37
N LYS A 47 1.69 -7.08 2.63
CA LYS A 47 2.70 -6.02 2.70
C LYS A 47 2.08 -4.69 3.16
N PHE A 48 1.02 -4.77 3.95
CA PHE A 48 0.38 -3.62 4.55
C PHE A 48 1.38 -2.83 5.40
N ILE A 49 1.36 -1.51 5.22
CA ILE A 49 2.09 -0.58 6.07
C ILE A 49 1.05 0.39 6.61
N PRO A 50 0.78 0.44 7.92
CA PRO A 50 -0.17 1.39 8.47
C PRO A 50 0.26 2.83 8.17
N LYS A 51 -0.70 3.71 7.89
CA LYS A 51 -0.45 5.15 7.92
C LYS A 51 0.04 5.52 9.32
N LYS A 52 1.07 6.35 9.41
CA LYS A 52 1.40 6.99 10.69
C LYS A 52 0.28 7.99 10.96
N GLU A 53 -0.53 7.72 11.97
CA GLU A 53 -1.42 8.71 12.58
C GLU A 53 -0.50 9.71 13.29
N ASN A 54 -0.67 10.99 12.99
CA ASN A 54 0.16 12.08 13.49
C ASN A 54 -0.66 12.99 14.38
#